data_AF-A0A2V8ED50-F1
#
_entry.id   AF-A0A2V8ED50-F1
#
_cell.length_a   1.000
_cell.length_b   1.000
_cell.length_c   1.000
_cell.angle_alpha   90.00
_cell.angle_beta   90.00
_cell.angle_gamma   90.00
#
_symmetry.space_group_name_H-M   'P 1'
#
loop_
_entity.id
_entity.type
_entity.pdbx_description
1 polymer ?
#
loop_
_entity_poly.entity_id
_entity_poly.type
_entity_poly.pdbx_seq_one_letter_code
_entity_poly.pdbx_strand_id
1 'polypeptide(L)'
;LGKPVLGICYGMQLMTHSLGGTVEPAPQREFGHAYVRVQPEGPAAALFADVPSELRVWASHGDFVTAPPAGFSVTATSANAPVAAMADPSRSLYALLFHPEVVHTERGLDILRNFAFGICAARGDWTIASFVEESTERIRGQVGAGGVVCALSGGVDSTVAALLVHR
;
A
#
# COMPACT_ATOMS: atom_id res chain seq x y z
N LEU A 1 -15.34 -8.13 -5.15
CA LEU A 1 -14.27 -9.12 -4.91
C LEU A 1 -14.27 -9.72 -3.49
N GLY A 2 -14.90 -9.09 -2.49
CA GLY A 2 -14.95 -9.65 -1.13
C GLY A 2 -13.58 -9.77 -0.46
N LYS A 3 -12.63 -8.91 -0.86
CA LYS A 3 -11.26 -8.85 -0.36
C LYS A 3 -10.99 -7.44 0.16
N PRO A 4 -10.10 -7.28 1.16
CA PRO A 4 -9.75 -5.96 1.64
C PRO A 4 -9.13 -5.08 0.55
N VAL A 5 -9.37 -3.77 0.63
CA VAL A 5 -8.85 -2.78 -0.33
C VAL A 5 -8.25 -1.61 0.42
N LEU A 6 -7.04 -1.20 0.01
CA LEU A 6 -6.38 0.02 0.47
C LEU A 6 -6.27 1.02 -0.70
N GLY A 7 -6.94 2.17 -0.59
CA GLY A 7 -6.82 3.28 -1.52
C GLY A 7 -5.79 4.31 -1.03
N ILE A 8 -4.76 4.59 -1.82
CA ILE A 8 -3.70 5.57 -1.48
C ILE A 8 -3.82 6.78 -2.40
N CYS A 9 -3.85 7.98 -1.82
CA CYS A 9 -3.97 9.27 -2.52
C CYS A 9 -5.15 9.26 -3.52
N TYR A 10 -4.88 9.22 -4.82
CA TYR A 10 -5.94 9.10 -5.83
C TYR A 10 -6.83 7.87 -5.63
N GLY A 11 -6.29 6.76 -5.11
CA GLY A 11 -7.08 5.58 -4.76
C GLY A 11 -8.14 5.87 -3.69
N MET A 12 -7.83 6.73 -2.71
CA MET A 12 -8.79 7.19 -1.70
C MET A 12 -9.88 8.06 -2.33
N GLN A 13 -9.49 8.96 -3.23
CA GLN A 13 -10.43 9.85 -3.94
C GLN A 13 -11.37 9.05 -4.84
N LEU A 14 -10.82 8.10 -5.61
CA LEU A 14 -11.60 7.22 -6.47
C LEU A 14 -12.55 6.34 -5.66
N MET A 15 -12.08 5.77 -4.53
CA MET A 15 -12.91 5.00 -3.61
C MET A 15 -14.06 5.85 -3.07
N THR A 16 -13.78 7.08 -2.66
CA THR A 16 -14.77 8.05 -2.17
C THR A 16 -15.83 8.33 -3.23
N HIS A 17 -15.39 8.73 -4.43
CA HIS A 17 -16.27 9.07 -5.55
C HIS A 17 -17.15 7.88 -5.97
N SER A 18 -16.56 6.68 -6.08
CA SER A 18 -17.26 5.47 -6.50
C SER A 18 -18.32 5.00 -5.48
N LEU A 19 -18.20 5.43 -4.22
CA LEU A 19 -19.13 5.12 -3.14
C LEU A 19 -20.09 6.28 -2.82
N GLY A 20 -20.20 7.25 -3.73
CA GLY A 20 -21.14 8.38 -3.63
C GLY A 20 -20.71 9.48 -2.64
N GLY A 21 -19.44 9.50 -2.23
CA GLY A 21 -18.87 10.60 -1.46
C GLY A 21 -18.39 11.76 -2.35
N THR A 22 -17.99 12.86 -1.71
CA THR A 22 -17.56 14.08 -2.38
C THR A 22 -16.04 14.26 -2.29
N VAL A 23 -15.43 14.58 -3.44
CA VAL A 23 -14.02 14.96 -3.56
C VAL A 23 -13.98 16.38 -4.11
N GLU A 24 -13.20 17.25 -3.48
CA GLU A 24 -13.07 18.65 -3.87
C GLU A 24 -11.61 19.03 -4.12
N PRO A 25 -11.35 19.99 -5.01
CA PRO A 25 -10.04 20.60 -5.13
C PRO A 25 -9.62 21.24 -3.79
N ALA A 26 -8.41 20.95 -3.34
CA ALA A 26 -7.87 21.55 -2.14
C ALA A 26 -7.60 23.05 -2.37
N PRO A 27 -7.91 23.94 -1.40
CA PRO A 27 -7.62 25.37 -1.51
C PRO A 27 -6.14 25.66 -1.73
N GLN A 28 -5.28 24.81 -1.17
CA GLN A 28 -3.85 24.77 -1.43
C GLN A 28 -3.46 23.32 -1.71
N ARG A 29 -2.67 23.12 -2.76
CA ARG A 29 -2.14 21.79 -3.05
C ARG A 29 -1.06 21.45 -2.02
N GLU A 30 -1.15 20.26 -1.44
CA GLU A 30 -0.20 19.81 -0.43
C GLU A 30 0.75 18.79 -1.06
N PHE A 31 1.99 19.24 -1.29
CA PHE A 31 3.09 18.42 -1.80
C PHE A 31 4.27 18.55 -0.84
N GLY A 32 4.49 17.51 -0.03
CA GLY A 32 5.59 17.47 0.91
C GLY A 32 5.19 16.94 2.28
N HIS A 33 5.92 17.40 3.29
CA HIS A 33 5.69 16.97 4.66
C HIS A 33 4.40 17.56 5.24
N ALA A 34 3.61 16.70 5.85
CA ALA A 34 2.43 17.07 6.62
C ALA A 34 2.42 16.29 7.95
N TYR A 35 1.69 16.82 8.93
CA TYR A 35 1.40 16.10 10.17
C TYR A 35 -0.03 15.59 10.14
N VAL A 36 -0.20 14.29 10.38
CA VAL A 36 -1.51 13.67 10.54
C VAL A 36 -1.70 13.23 11.99
N ARG A 37 -2.92 13.42 12.49
CA ARG A 37 -3.36 12.93 13.79
C ARG A 37 -4.24 11.71 13.58
N VAL A 38 -3.76 10.57 14.04
CA VAL A 38 -4.47 9.29 14.00
C VAL A 38 -5.45 9.22 15.15
N GLN A 39 -6.65 8.70 14.88
CA GLN A 39 -7.65 8.37 15.90
C GLN A 39 -7.39 6.93 16.38
N PRO A 40 -6.92 6.72 17.63
CA PRO A 40 -6.35 5.44 18.05
C PRO A 40 -7.38 4.36 18.44
N GLU A 41 -8.68 4.63 18.33
CA GLU A 41 -9.70 3.78 18.94
C GLU A 41 -10.64 3.11 17.93
N GLY A 42 -11.02 1.88 18.25
CA GLY A 42 -12.02 1.09 17.54
C GLY A 42 -11.49 0.27 16.36
N PRO A 43 -12.34 -0.58 15.74
CA PRO A 43 -11.95 -1.46 14.64
C PRO A 43 -11.40 -0.73 13.41
N ALA A 44 -11.76 0.55 13.25
CA ALA A 44 -11.27 1.41 12.18
C ALA A 44 -9.77 1.75 12.34
N ALA A 45 -9.23 1.68 13.56
CA ALA A 45 -7.82 1.95 13.84
C ALA A 45 -6.87 0.79 13.48
N ALA A 46 -7.38 -0.36 13.01
CA ALA A 46 -6.56 -1.55 12.71
C ALA A 46 -5.40 -1.27 11.73
N LEU A 47 -5.59 -0.34 10.78
CA LEU A 47 -4.55 0.08 9.85
C LEU A 47 -3.36 0.77 10.56
N PHE A 48 -3.62 1.41 11.69
CA PHE A 48 -2.66 2.17 12.51
C PHE A 48 -2.29 1.45 13.81
N ALA A 49 -2.47 0.13 13.88
CA ALA A 49 -2.03 -0.66 15.04
C ALA A 49 -0.53 -0.42 15.31
N ASP A 50 -0.18 -0.16 16.57
CA ASP A 50 1.18 0.16 17.03
C ASP A 50 1.86 1.35 16.31
N VAL A 51 1.05 2.24 15.73
CA VAL A 51 1.47 3.50 15.12
C VAL A 51 1.13 4.67 16.07
N PRO A 52 2.05 5.64 16.30
CA PRO A 52 1.80 6.82 17.11
C PRO A 52 0.55 7.61 16.67
N SER A 53 -0.05 8.32 17.62
CA SER A 53 -1.22 9.17 17.38
C SER A 53 -0.93 10.41 16.53
N GLU A 54 0.35 10.78 16.35
CA GLU A 54 0.79 11.83 15.44
C GLU A 54 1.95 11.33 14.59
N LEU A 55 1.91 11.59 13.29
CA LEU A 55 2.91 11.12 12.32
C LEU A 55 3.28 12.25 11.38
N ARG A 56 4.57 12.33 11.04
CA ARG A 56 5.00 13.06 9.85
C ARG A 56 4.89 12.18 8.63
N VAL A 57 4.12 12.63 7.64
CA VAL A 57 3.81 11.89 6.41
C VAL A 57 4.21 12.67 5.17
N TRP A 58 4.24 11.98 4.03
CA TRP A 58 4.39 12.60 2.72
C TRP A 58 3.03 12.71 2.02
N ALA A 59 2.49 13.94 1.99
CA ALA A 59 1.29 14.28 1.25
C ALA A 59 1.66 14.69 -0.18
N SER A 60 0.86 14.25 -1.15
CA SER A 60 1.03 14.63 -2.56
C SER A 60 -0.34 14.66 -3.25
N HIS A 61 -1.19 15.60 -2.85
CA HIS A 61 -2.55 15.69 -3.36
C HIS A 61 -2.96 17.13 -3.70
N GLY A 62 -3.66 17.27 -4.83
CA GLY A 62 -4.33 18.50 -5.23
C GLY A 62 -5.80 18.55 -4.80
N ASP A 63 -6.39 17.39 -4.52
CA ASP A 63 -7.80 17.22 -4.15
C ASP A 63 -7.89 16.51 -2.80
N PHE A 64 -8.98 16.69 -2.08
CA PHE A 64 -9.21 16.06 -0.78
C PHE A 64 -10.66 15.58 -0.63
N VAL A 65 -10.86 14.70 0.33
CA VAL A 65 -12.19 14.22 0.72
C VAL A 65 -12.74 15.14 1.79
N THR A 66 -13.85 15.82 1.51
CA THR A 66 -14.47 16.75 2.48
C THR A 66 -15.17 16.01 3.61
N ALA A 67 -15.84 14.91 3.28
CA ALA A 67 -16.50 14.03 4.23
C ALA A 67 -16.39 12.57 3.77
N PRO A 68 -16.22 11.61 4.70
CA PRO A 68 -16.14 10.20 4.34
C PRO A 68 -17.49 9.71 3.76
N PRO A 69 -17.49 8.78 2.79
CA PRO A 69 -18.73 8.15 2.33
C PRO A 69 -19.47 7.43 3.46
N ALA A 70 -20.77 7.15 3.28
CA ALA A 70 -21.56 6.43 4.26
C ALA A 70 -20.90 5.08 4.65
N GLY A 71 -20.83 4.82 5.95
CA GLY A 71 -20.21 3.62 6.54
C GLY A 71 -18.73 3.75 6.88
N PHE A 72 -18.04 4.79 6.40
CA PHE A 72 -16.65 5.05 6.77
C PHE A 72 -16.55 5.87 8.05
N SER A 73 -15.59 5.51 8.89
CA SER A 73 -15.09 6.33 9.98
C SER A 73 -13.83 7.06 9.55
N VAL A 74 -13.69 8.33 9.94
CA VAL A 74 -12.42 9.06 9.79
C VAL A 74 -11.42 8.47 10.79
N THR A 75 -10.24 8.07 10.33
CA THR A 75 -9.20 7.43 11.15
C THR A 75 -7.95 8.27 11.27
N ALA A 76 -7.78 9.28 10.43
CA ALA A 76 -6.78 10.32 10.63
C ALA A 76 -7.23 11.65 10.01
N THR A 77 -6.76 12.75 10.59
CA THR A 77 -6.99 14.13 10.12
C THR A 77 -5.67 14.89 9.99
N SER A 78 -5.60 15.90 9.12
CA SER A 78 -4.49 16.87 9.09
C SER A 78 -5.02 18.30 9.20
N ALA A 79 -4.12 19.29 9.28
CA ALA A 79 -4.51 20.69 9.26
C ALA A 79 -5.19 21.11 7.95
N ASN A 80 -4.80 20.47 6.83
CA ASN A 80 -5.25 20.82 5.48
C ASN A 80 -6.24 19.81 4.88
N ALA A 81 -6.45 18.67 5.53
CA ALA A 81 -7.36 17.62 5.09
C ALA A 81 -8.19 17.09 6.28
N PRO A 82 -9.51 17.38 6.35
CA PRO A 82 -10.37 16.88 7.42
C PRO A 82 -10.46 15.34 7.41
N VAL A 83 -10.25 14.72 6.26
CA VAL A 83 -10.17 13.26 6.10
C VAL A 83 -8.81 12.92 5.49
N ALA A 84 -7.81 12.70 6.34
CA ALA A 84 -6.47 12.25 5.91
C ALA A 84 -6.37 10.73 5.83
N ALA A 85 -7.22 10.02 6.59
CA ALA A 85 -7.46 8.58 6.44
C ALA A 85 -8.90 8.25 6.84
N MET A 86 -9.44 7.18 6.24
CA MET A 86 -10.75 6.66 6.59
C MET A 86 -10.80 5.14 6.44
N ALA A 87 -11.70 4.49 7.19
CA ALA A 87 -11.89 3.05 7.11
C ALA A 87 -13.35 2.65 7.29
N ASP A 88 -13.76 1.62 6.58
CA ASP A 88 -14.98 0.85 6.79
C ASP A 88 -14.59 -0.63 7.02
N PRO A 89 -14.43 -1.05 8.29
CA PRO A 89 -14.08 -2.43 8.61
C PRO A 89 -15.11 -3.46 8.16
N SER A 90 -16.40 -3.09 8.06
CA SER A 90 -17.47 -4.01 7.65
C SER A 90 -17.34 -4.44 6.19
N ARG A 91 -16.84 -3.54 5.34
CA ARG A 91 -16.53 -3.82 3.92
C ARG A 91 -15.04 -4.08 3.68
N SER A 92 -14.21 -4.03 4.72
CA SER A 92 -12.75 -4.12 4.66
C SER A 92 -12.12 -3.09 3.71
N LEU A 93 -12.64 -1.87 3.72
CA LEU A 93 -12.16 -0.77 2.89
C LEU A 93 -11.37 0.21 3.74
N TYR A 94 -10.19 0.57 3.27
CA TYR A 94 -9.25 1.44 3.97
C TYR A 94 -8.70 2.46 2.99
N ALA A 95 -8.44 3.68 3.44
CA ALA A 95 -7.94 4.72 2.56
C ALA A 95 -7.05 5.73 3.29
N LEU A 96 -6.04 6.24 2.57
CA LEU A 96 -5.04 7.21 3.03
C LEU A 96 -4.88 8.31 1.98
N LEU A 97 -4.77 9.57 2.41
CA LEU A 97 -4.50 10.70 1.52
C LEU A 97 -3.00 11.02 1.39
N PHE A 98 -2.15 10.27 2.09
CA PHE A 98 -0.69 10.37 2.05
C PHE A 98 -0.06 9.04 1.60
N HIS A 99 1.24 9.07 1.30
CA HIS A 99 1.97 7.94 0.70
C HIS A 99 2.77 7.15 1.76
N PRO A 100 2.26 6.02 2.30
CA PRO A 100 2.99 5.19 3.26
C PRO A 100 4.18 4.43 2.65
N GLU A 101 4.25 4.33 1.33
CA GLU A 101 5.27 3.60 0.59
C GLU A 101 6.61 4.36 0.48
N VAL A 102 6.61 5.66 0.72
CA VAL A 102 7.83 6.48 0.62
C VAL A 102 8.51 6.64 1.98
N VAL A 103 9.85 6.67 1.95
CA VAL A 103 10.69 6.79 3.15
C VAL A 103 10.45 8.05 3.99
N HIS A 104 9.83 9.07 3.38
CA HIS A 104 9.49 10.33 4.04
C HIS A 104 8.30 10.21 5.00
N THR A 105 7.54 9.12 4.93
CA THR A 105 6.41 8.84 5.82
C THR A 105 6.88 7.99 7.00
N GLU A 106 6.83 8.57 8.19
CA GLU A 106 7.14 7.86 9.43
C GLU A 106 6.19 6.69 9.63
N ARG A 107 6.74 5.53 9.99
CA ARG A 107 5.98 4.27 10.19
C ARG A 107 5.16 3.84 8.95
N GLY A 108 5.45 4.36 7.75
CA GLY A 108 4.72 4.01 6.53
C GLY A 108 4.76 2.51 6.20
N LEU A 109 5.92 1.87 6.40
CA LEU A 109 6.06 0.42 6.27
C LEU A 109 5.18 -0.33 7.29
N ASP A 110 5.02 0.17 8.51
CA ASP A 110 4.19 -0.50 9.52
C ASP A 110 2.72 -0.42 9.16
N ILE A 111 2.27 0.72 8.61
CA ILE A 111 0.91 0.87 8.05
C ILE A 111 0.67 -0.16 6.94
N LEU A 112 1.62 -0.32 6.01
CA LEU A 112 1.52 -1.32 4.93
C LEU A 112 1.55 -2.76 5.47
N ARG A 113 2.36 -3.02 6.51
CA ARG A 113 2.40 -4.33 7.19
C ARG A 113 1.09 -4.65 7.90
N ASN A 114 0.49 -3.68 8.59
CA ASN A 114 -0.82 -3.83 9.22
C ASN A 114 -1.89 -4.18 8.20
N PHE A 115 -1.86 -3.54 7.03
CA PHE A 115 -2.77 -3.89 5.94
C PHE A 115 -2.50 -5.29 5.38
N ALA A 116 -1.26 -5.61 5.01
CA ALA A 116 -0.92 -6.88 4.37
C ALA A 116 -1.10 -8.09 5.30
N PHE A 117 -0.61 -8.01 6.54
CA PHE A 117 -0.55 -9.15 7.46
C PHE A 117 -1.71 -9.15 8.46
N GLY A 118 -2.13 -7.98 8.95
CA GLY A 118 -3.23 -7.86 9.91
C GLY A 118 -4.60 -7.96 9.22
N ILE A 119 -4.83 -7.11 8.22
CA ILE A 119 -6.15 -6.97 7.57
C ILE A 119 -6.34 -8.02 6.46
N CYS A 120 -5.36 -8.17 5.57
CA CYS A 120 -5.42 -9.14 4.47
C CYS A 120 -5.08 -10.57 4.90
N ALA A 121 -4.54 -10.75 6.11
CA ALA A 121 -4.06 -12.04 6.61
C ALA A 121 -3.09 -12.75 5.65
N ALA A 122 -2.26 -12.00 4.92
CA ALA A 122 -1.21 -12.58 4.10
C ALA A 122 -0.23 -13.35 4.99
N ARG A 123 0.31 -14.47 4.50
CA ARG A 123 1.19 -15.33 5.31
C ARG A 123 2.63 -14.80 5.43
N GLY A 124 3.10 -14.05 4.43
CA GLY A 124 4.50 -13.62 4.37
C GLY A 124 5.46 -14.76 4.03
N ASP A 125 4.97 -15.76 3.30
CA ASP A 125 5.71 -16.94 2.84
C ASP A 125 6.56 -16.69 1.58
N TRP A 126 6.49 -15.47 1.01
CA TRP A 126 7.37 -15.07 -0.07
C TRP A 126 8.78 -14.75 0.45
N THR A 127 9.71 -15.67 0.17
CA THR A 127 11.13 -15.52 0.49
C THR A 127 11.98 -15.67 -0.76
N ILE A 128 13.23 -15.20 -0.71
CA ILE A 128 14.17 -15.44 -1.83
C ILE A 128 14.41 -16.94 -2.03
N ALA A 129 14.42 -17.73 -0.96
CA ALA A 129 14.57 -19.19 -1.05
C ALA A 129 13.40 -19.84 -1.81
N SER A 130 12.17 -19.56 -1.39
CA SER A 130 10.97 -20.09 -2.06
C SER A 130 10.86 -19.60 -3.51
N PHE A 131 11.26 -18.35 -3.79
CA PHE A 131 11.29 -17.81 -5.14
C PHE A 131 12.29 -18.55 -6.05
N VAL A 132 13.49 -18.86 -5.54
CA VAL A 132 14.52 -19.61 -6.29
C VAL A 132 14.01 -21.01 -6.61
N GLU A 133 13.41 -21.70 -5.64
CA GLU A 133 12.84 -23.04 -5.83
C GLU A 133 11.73 -23.01 -6.89
N GLU A 134 10.71 -22.17 -6.70
CA GLU A 134 9.58 -22.05 -7.63
C GLU A 134 10.04 -21.64 -9.04
N SER A 135 11.01 -20.73 -9.14
CA SER A 135 11.48 -20.25 -10.43
C SER A 135 12.31 -21.28 -11.19
N THR A 136 13.16 -22.04 -10.50
CA THR A 136 13.94 -23.12 -11.15
C THR A 136 13.03 -24.25 -11.63
N GLU A 137 12.02 -24.63 -10.85
CA GLU A 137 11.00 -25.59 -11.29
C GLU A 137 10.23 -25.10 -12.51
N ARG A 138 9.78 -23.84 -12.50
CA ARG A 138 9.08 -23.22 -13.64
C ARG A 138 9.93 -23.21 -14.89
N ILE A 139 11.21 -22.83 -14.78
CA ILE A 139 12.16 -22.80 -15.90
C ILE A 139 12.34 -24.22 -16.46
N ARG A 140 12.58 -25.23 -15.61
CA ARG A 140 12.72 -26.62 -16.06
C ARG A 140 11.47 -27.14 -16.75
N GLY A 141 10.28 -26.83 -16.22
CA GLY A 141 9.01 -27.19 -16.84
C GLY A 141 8.79 -26.53 -18.20
N GLN A 142 9.22 -25.27 -18.35
CA GLN A 142 9.08 -24.52 -19.60
C GLN A 142 10.11 -24.93 -20.67
N VAL A 143 11.36 -25.20 -20.28
CA VAL A 143 12.47 -25.52 -21.21
C VAL A 143 12.52 -27.01 -21.55
N GLY A 144 12.19 -27.88 -20.58
CA GLY A 144 12.30 -29.33 -20.73
C GLY A 144 13.74 -29.76 -21.06
N ALA A 145 13.90 -30.50 -22.15
CA ALA A 145 15.20 -30.93 -22.67
C ALA A 145 15.81 -29.94 -23.69
N GLY A 146 15.20 -28.76 -23.85
CA GLY A 146 15.66 -27.73 -24.78
C GLY A 146 16.93 -27.02 -24.30
N GLY A 147 17.55 -26.26 -25.22
CA GLY A 147 18.67 -25.38 -24.92
C GLY A 147 18.21 -23.94 -24.67
N VAL A 148 18.94 -23.22 -23.81
CA VAL A 148 18.74 -21.79 -23.56
C VAL A 148 20.02 -21.04 -23.91
N VAL A 149 19.89 -19.91 -24.61
CA VAL A 149 20.99 -18.98 -24.85
C VAL A 149 20.85 -17.82 -23.87
N CYS A 150 21.85 -17.63 -23.00
CA CYS A 150 21.89 -16.53 -22.05
C CYS A 150 22.89 -15.46 -22.52
N ALA A 151 22.43 -14.23 -22.69
CA ALA A 151 23.29 -13.08 -22.95
C ALA A 151 23.76 -12.47 -21.62
N LEU A 152 25.06 -12.56 -21.33
CA LEU A 152 25.67 -12.03 -20.12
C LEU A 152 26.31 -10.66 -20.42
N SER A 153 25.75 -9.60 -19.85
CA SER A 153 26.32 -8.24 -19.95
C SER A 153 27.34 -7.95 -18.85
N GLY A 154 27.40 -8.79 -17.81
CA GLY A 154 28.11 -8.51 -16.56
C GLY A 154 27.28 -7.74 -15.53
N GLY A 155 26.07 -7.29 -15.90
CA GLY A 155 25.12 -6.69 -14.96
C GLY A 155 24.48 -7.72 -14.04
N VAL A 156 24.00 -7.25 -12.87
CA VAL A 156 23.37 -8.08 -11.83
C VAL A 156 22.20 -8.88 -12.40
N ASP A 157 21.30 -8.24 -13.15
CA ASP A 157 20.10 -8.90 -13.68
C ASP A 157 20.46 -10.07 -14.61
N SER A 158 21.36 -9.85 -15.57
CA SER A 158 21.80 -10.90 -16.50
C SER A 158 22.54 -12.04 -15.79
N THR A 159 23.30 -11.72 -14.75
CA THR A 159 24.04 -12.71 -13.96
C THR A 159 23.10 -13.56 -13.11
N VAL A 160 22.14 -12.95 -12.40
CA VAL A 160 21.14 -13.66 -11.60
C VAL A 160 20.25 -14.53 -12.50
N ALA A 161 19.81 -14.01 -13.64
CA ALA A 161 19.03 -14.78 -14.61
C ALA A 161 19.80 -16.01 -15.11
N ALA A 162 21.07 -15.85 -15.49
CA ALA A 162 21.90 -16.96 -15.93
C ALA A 162 22.11 -18.01 -14.82
N LEU A 163 22.30 -17.58 -13.57
CA LEU A 163 22.44 -18.49 -12.43
C LEU A 163 21.15 -19.25 -12.11
N LEU A 164 19.99 -18.61 -12.24
CA LEU A 164 18.69 -19.28 -12.08
C LEU A 164 18.43 -20.30 -13.18
N VAL A 165 18.78 -19.99 -14.43
CA VAL A 165 18.62 -20.91 -15.57
C VAL A 165 19.59 -22.09 -15.50
N HIS A 166 20.81 -21.87 -14.99
CA HIS A 166 21.83 -22.90 -14.86
C HIS A 166 21.52 -23.93 -13.76
N ARG A 167 20.75 -23.53 -12.75
CA ARG A 167 20.46 -24.34 -11.56
C ARG A 167 19.42 -25.42 -11.82
#